data_AF-A0A1Q6YZE0-F1
#
_entry.id   AF-A0A1Q6YZE0-F1
#
_cell.length_a   1.000
_cell.length_b   1.000
_cell.length_c   1.000
_cell.angle_alpha   90.00
_cell.angle_beta   90.00
_cell.angle_gamma   90.00
#
_symmetry.space_group_name_H-M   'P 1'
#
loop_
_entity.id
_entity.type
_entity.pdbx_description
1 polymer ?
#
loop_
_entity_poly.entity_id
_entity_poly.type
_entity_poly.pdbx_seq_one_letter_code
_entity_poly.pdbx_strand_id
1 'polypeptide(L)'
;MIFLSTLLRQSIYDIEGRRLGVLRDISVSLNETFPVVTALVVRSPLGNSQNDMIIPWYQVNSLEEPQIHLVVKQPQIASYTPQSDELLLKRDILDKQIVDTQGFRVVKVNDLKLAQIKKTVRLVGVDISLSGLLRRLGVLTPVETLSRVLPIQLNDRTITWNYVEPIQVVRGGATTGQLVPAFAGASASLGVSGVVPKVQLNVSQSKLADLHPADIADILEQLDVEDAGAMLERLDTETAADTLNEVEPARQYELLSELDPERASDLLEVLPPDDAADILADLPAEEAERLLNLMPTNESQPIRDLLRYGEETAGGIMTPEVLSLSQELTVEEALVYL
;
A
#
# COMPACT_ATOMS: atom_id res chain seq x y z
N MET A 1 -0.43 -14.86 -20.04
CA MET A 1 -0.83 -14.35 -18.70
C MET A 1 -2.24 -13.82 -18.81
N ILE A 2 -3.06 -14.06 -17.80
CA ILE A 2 -4.52 -13.86 -17.86
C ILE A 2 -4.92 -12.84 -16.81
N PHE A 3 -5.77 -11.87 -17.15
CA PHE A 3 -6.28 -10.88 -16.21
C PHE A 3 -7.69 -11.25 -15.74
N LEU A 4 -7.98 -11.07 -14.46
CA LEU A 4 -9.29 -11.38 -13.88
C LEU A 4 -10.41 -10.64 -14.63
N SER A 5 -10.23 -9.36 -14.94
CA SER A 5 -11.23 -8.54 -15.66
C SER A 5 -11.66 -9.14 -17.01
N THR A 6 -10.75 -9.85 -17.70
CA THR A 6 -10.99 -10.48 -19.01
C THR A 6 -11.73 -11.82 -18.89
N LEU A 7 -11.60 -12.48 -17.74
CA LEU A 7 -12.32 -13.72 -17.43
C LEU A 7 -13.72 -13.41 -16.90
N LEU A 8 -13.85 -12.37 -16.09
CA LEU A 8 -15.14 -11.87 -15.65
C LEU A 8 -15.97 -11.53 -16.91
N ARG A 9 -17.17 -12.11 -17.02
CA ARG A 9 -18.09 -12.05 -18.19
C ARG A 9 -17.91 -13.12 -19.27
N GLN A 10 -16.90 -13.99 -19.17
CA GLN A 10 -16.85 -15.15 -20.07
C GLN A 10 -17.96 -16.14 -19.76
N SER A 11 -18.50 -16.74 -20.81
CA SER A 11 -19.49 -17.82 -20.67
C SER A 11 -18.77 -19.13 -20.38
N ILE A 12 -19.33 -19.90 -19.47
CA ILE A 12 -18.83 -21.21 -19.08
C ILE A 12 -19.69 -22.28 -19.75
N TYR A 13 -19.03 -23.27 -20.33
CA TYR A 13 -19.66 -24.39 -21.03
C TYR A 13 -19.25 -25.71 -20.40
N ASP A 14 -20.16 -26.68 -20.42
CA ASP A 14 -19.82 -28.05 -20.06
C ASP A 14 -19.07 -28.78 -21.20
N ILE A 15 -18.66 -30.02 -20.97
CA ILE A 15 -17.95 -30.84 -21.97
C ILE A 15 -18.78 -31.11 -23.25
N GLU A 16 -20.09 -30.91 -23.22
CA GLU A 16 -21.01 -31.08 -24.36
C GLU A 16 -21.29 -29.74 -25.07
N GLY A 17 -20.64 -28.64 -24.66
CA GLY A 17 -20.84 -27.32 -25.23
C GLY A 17 -22.13 -26.62 -24.78
N ARG A 18 -22.78 -27.11 -23.70
CA ARG A 18 -23.96 -26.44 -23.14
C ARG A 18 -23.53 -25.29 -22.24
N ARG A 19 -24.13 -24.12 -22.46
CA ARG A 19 -23.85 -22.92 -21.66
C ARG A 19 -24.44 -23.05 -20.26
N LEU A 20 -23.56 -23.02 -19.27
CA LEU A 20 -23.90 -23.12 -17.85
C LEU A 20 -24.20 -21.76 -17.22
N GLY A 21 -23.56 -20.70 -17.71
CA GLY A 21 -23.69 -19.37 -17.15
C GLY A 21 -22.51 -18.48 -17.47
N VAL A 22 -22.30 -17.47 -16.63
CA VAL A 22 -21.24 -16.47 -16.78
C VAL A 22 -20.36 -16.48 -15.53
N LEU A 23 -19.04 -16.39 -15.71
CA LEU A 23 -18.11 -16.27 -14.59
C LEU A 23 -18.39 -14.98 -13.81
N ARG A 24 -18.67 -15.13 -12.52
CA ARG A 24 -18.97 -14.04 -11.60
C ARG A 24 -17.78 -13.70 -10.72
N ASP A 25 -17.09 -14.72 -10.21
CA ASP A 25 -15.96 -14.59 -9.28
C ASP A 25 -15.07 -15.85 -9.32
N ILE A 26 -13.90 -15.78 -8.70
CA ILE A 26 -12.93 -16.88 -8.58
C ILE A 26 -12.51 -17.01 -7.12
N SER A 27 -12.48 -18.23 -6.59
CA SER A 27 -12.01 -18.56 -5.25
C SER A 27 -10.55 -18.97 -5.28
N VAL A 28 -9.76 -18.48 -4.32
CA VAL A 28 -8.35 -18.87 -4.14
C VAL A 28 -8.07 -19.27 -2.69
N SER A 29 -7.17 -20.22 -2.49
CA SER A 29 -6.64 -20.56 -1.16
C SER A 29 -5.36 -19.81 -0.88
N LEU A 30 -5.22 -19.29 0.35
CA LEU A 30 -4.07 -18.54 0.83
C LEU A 30 -2.97 -19.38 1.49
N ASN A 31 -3.09 -20.71 1.47
CA ASN A 31 -2.15 -21.60 2.17
C ASN A 31 -0.79 -21.72 1.48
N GLU A 32 -0.64 -21.19 0.27
CA GLU A 32 0.61 -21.21 -0.51
C GLU A 32 1.08 -19.78 -0.80
N THR A 33 2.40 -19.61 -0.99
CA THR A 33 3.04 -18.32 -1.34
C THR A 33 2.37 -17.63 -2.55
N PHE A 34 1.96 -18.42 -3.54
CA PHE A 34 1.15 -17.94 -4.66
C PHE A 34 -0.23 -18.61 -4.59
N PRO A 35 -1.30 -17.86 -4.24
CA PRO A 35 -2.62 -18.41 -4.04
C PRO A 35 -3.09 -19.21 -5.25
N VAL A 36 -3.56 -20.42 -4.99
CA VAL A 36 -4.03 -21.34 -6.03
C VAL A 36 -5.53 -21.19 -6.18
N VAL A 37 -6.00 -21.15 -7.43
CA VAL A 37 -7.43 -21.17 -7.73
C VAL A 37 -8.04 -22.51 -7.31
N THR A 38 -9.03 -22.46 -6.42
CA THR A 38 -9.73 -23.63 -5.88
C THR A 38 -11.06 -23.86 -6.57
N ALA A 39 -11.77 -22.80 -6.96
CA ALA A 39 -13.08 -22.88 -7.59
C ALA A 39 -13.45 -21.64 -8.42
N LEU A 40 -14.41 -21.82 -9.33
CA LEU A 40 -15.06 -20.75 -10.11
C LEU A 40 -16.49 -20.53 -9.61
N VAL A 41 -16.88 -19.27 -9.42
CA VAL A 41 -18.26 -18.88 -9.08
C VAL A 41 -18.99 -18.47 -10.33
N VAL A 42 -20.05 -19.18 -10.66
CA VAL A 42 -20.79 -19.06 -11.92
C VAL A 42 -22.20 -18.58 -11.62
N ARG A 43 -22.57 -17.45 -12.23
CA ARG A 43 -23.96 -16.98 -12.19
C ARG A 43 -24.78 -17.78 -13.18
N SER A 44 -25.79 -18.47 -12.68
CA SER A 44 -26.77 -19.19 -13.50
C SER A 44 -27.57 -18.22 -14.40
N PRO A 45 -27.88 -18.60 -15.65
CA PRO A 45 -28.68 -17.81 -16.56
C PRO A 45 -30.15 -17.67 -16.11
N LEU A 46 -30.61 -18.48 -15.15
CA LEU A 46 -31.98 -18.46 -14.60
C LEU A 46 -32.23 -17.35 -13.54
N GLY A 47 -31.38 -16.32 -13.48
CA GLY A 47 -31.74 -14.99 -12.95
C GLY A 47 -31.72 -14.78 -11.43
N ASN A 48 -31.75 -15.83 -10.60
CA ASN A 48 -31.73 -15.67 -9.15
C ASN A 48 -30.29 -15.71 -8.59
N SER A 49 -29.82 -14.60 -8.02
CA SER A 49 -28.49 -14.47 -7.40
C SER A 49 -28.21 -15.40 -6.21
N GLN A 50 -29.22 -16.12 -5.71
CA GLN A 50 -29.06 -17.12 -4.64
C GLN A 50 -28.59 -18.49 -5.16
N ASN A 51 -28.61 -18.74 -6.47
CA ASN A 51 -28.19 -20.00 -7.10
C ASN A 51 -26.88 -19.85 -7.88
N ASP A 52 -25.92 -19.13 -7.31
CA ASP A 52 -24.57 -19.15 -7.87
C ASP A 52 -24.00 -20.56 -7.72
N MET A 53 -23.52 -21.13 -8.83
CA MET A 53 -22.90 -22.45 -8.85
C MET A 53 -21.41 -22.27 -8.57
N ILE A 54 -20.88 -23.03 -7.61
CA ILE A 54 -19.45 -23.03 -7.30
C ILE A 54 -18.84 -24.31 -7.86
N ILE A 55 -17.96 -24.17 -8.85
CA ILE A 55 -17.39 -25.27 -9.62
C ILE A 55 -15.93 -25.46 -9.19
N PRO A 56 -15.55 -26.63 -8.65
CA PRO A 56 -14.16 -26.91 -8.28
C PRO A 56 -13.20 -26.81 -9.47
N TRP A 57 -11.99 -26.32 -9.22
CA TRP A 57 -10.97 -26.11 -10.25
C TRP A 57 -10.62 -27.39 -11.02
N TYR A 58 -10.60 -28.56 -10.36
CA TYR A 58 -10.28 -29.83 -11.03
C TYR A 58 -11.30 -30.24 -12.11
N GLN A 59 -12.48 -29.61 -12.16
CA GLN A 59 -13.50 -29.81 -13.21
C GLN A 59 -13.37 -28.81 -14.37
N VAL A 60 -12.41 -27.90 -14.33
CA VAL A 60 -12.14 -26.88 -15.35
C VAL A 60 -11.00 -27.34 -16.25
N ASN A 61 -11.17 -27.21 -17.58
CA ASN A 61 -10.17 -27.66 -18.54
C ASN A 61 -9.00 -26.67 -18.67
N SER A 62 -9.30 -25.40 -18.93
CA SER A 62 -8.33 -24.32 -19.11
C SER A 62 -9.03 -22.96 -19.00
N LEU A 63 -8.28 -21.91 -18.66
CA LEU A 63 -8.71 -20.51 -18.77
C LEU A 63 -8.17 -19.82 -20.03
N GLU A 64 -7.39 -20.55 -20.85
CA GLU A 64 -6.82 -20.05 -22.10
C GLU A 64 -7.77 -20.36 -23.26
N GLU A 65 -8.74 -19.48 -23.51
CA GLU A 65 -9.53 -19.29 -24.74
C GLU A 65 -10.71 -18.34 -24.44
N PRO A 66 -11.40 -17.72 -25.42
CA PRO A 66 -12.47 -16.75 -25.15
C PRO A 66 -13.68 -17.34 -24.39
N GLN A 67 -13.71 -18.66 -24.20
CA GLN A 67 -14.76 -19.40 -23.52
C GLN A 67 -14.16 -20.47 -22.59
N ILE A 68 -14.67 -20.54 -21.36
CA ILE A 68 -14.19 -21.48 -20.35
C ILE A 68 -14.98 -22.79 -20.50
N HIS A 69 -14.27 -23.90 -20.61
CA HIS A 69 -14.86 -25.22 -20.75
C HIS A 69 -14.58 -26.10 -19.53
N LEU A 70 -15.58 -26.87 -19.13
CA LEU A 70 -15.44 -27.91 -18.10
C LEU A 70 -15.11 -29.26 -18.73
N VAL A 71 -14.49 -30.14 -17.93
CA VAL A 71 -14.25 -31.54 -18.31
C VAL A 71 -15.40 -32.47 -17.93
N VAL A 72 -16.47 -31.93 -17.35
CA VAL A 72 -17.64 -32.68 -16.88
C VAL A 72 -18.93 -32.15 -17.49
N LYS A 73 -19.99 -32.95 -17.45
CA LYS A 73 -21.35 -32.57 -17.85
C LYS A 73 -22.04 -31.80 -16.71
N GLN A 74 -22.99 -30.92 -17.05
CA GLN A 74 -23.78 -30.17 -16.05
C GLN A 74 -24.30 -31.01 -14.85
N PRO A 75 -24.87 -32.21 -15.03
CA PRO A 75 -25.42 -32.99 -13.92
C PRO A 75 -24.36 -33.57 -12.98
N GLN A 76 -23.09 -33.57 -13.39
CA GLN A 76 -21.95 -34.16 -12.70
C GLN A 76 -21.05 -33.09 -12.04
N ILE A 77 -21.46 -31.83 -12.07
CA ILE A 77 -20.76 -30.75 -11.38
C ILE A 77 -20.89 -31.00 -9.88
N ALA A 78 -19.76 -31.08 -9.20
CA ALA A 78 -19.73 -31.31 -7.77
C ALA A 78 -20.13 -30.01 -7.03
N SER A 79 -20.83 -30.15 -5.91
CA SER A 79 -21.06 -29.02 -5.00
C SER A 79 -19.76 -28.70 -4.27
N TYR A 80 -19.31 -27.46 -4.37
CA TYR A 80 -18.18 -26.95 -3.62
C TYR A 80 -18.65 -25.96 -2.54
N THR A 81 -18.10 -26.08 -1.34
CA THR A 81 -18.30 -25.10 -0.27
C THR A 81 -16.94 -24.49 0.07
N PRO A 82 -16.75 -23.17 -0.11
CA PRO A 82 -15.48 -22.52 0.21
C PRO A 82 -15.09 -22.73 1.67
N GLN A 83 -13.81 -22.99 1.90
CA GLN A 83 -13.22 -23.08 3.24
C GLN A 83 -13.02 -21.69 3.87
N SER A 84 -12.74 -21.62 5.17
CA SER A 84 -12.62 -20.36 5.92
C SER A 84 -11.39 -19.52 5.54
N ASP A 85 -10.39 -20.15 4.94
CA ASP A 85 -9.12 -19.60 4.45
C ASP A 85 -9.14 -19.28 2.94
N GLU A 86 -10.30 -19.42 2.30
CA GLU A 86 -10.49 -19.07 0.90
C GLU A 86 -11.05 -17.65 0.72
N LEU A 87 -10.56 -16.97 -0.31
CA LEU A 87 -10.97 -15.61 -0.68
C LEU A 87 -11.56 -15.55 -2.09
N LEU A 88 -12.55 -14.70 -2.27
CA LEU A 88 -13.14 -14.40 -3.57
C LEU A 88 -12.44 -13.19 -4.19
N LEU A 89 -11.73 -13.40 -5.30
CA LEU A 89 -10.87 -12.38 -5.90
C LEU A 89 -11.60 -11.08 -6.24
N LYS A 90 -12.79 -11.15 -6.82
CA LYS A 90 -13.56 -9.95 -7.21
C LYS A 90 -14.22 -9.28 -6.00
N ARG A 91 -14.81 -10.05 -5.09
CA ARG A 91 -15.50 -9.50 -3.90
C ARG A 91 -14.52 -8.90 -2.89
N ASP A 92 -13.42 -9.61 -2.65
CA ASP A 92 -12.55 -9.38 -1.50
C ASP A 92 -11.25 -8.64 -1.86
N ILE A 93 -10.84 -8.60 -3.14
CA ILE A 93 -9.56 -8.00 -3.56
C ILE A 93 -9.73 -6.95 -4.67
N LEU A 94 -10.51 -7.22 -5.71
CA LEU A 94 -10.75 -6.24 -6.79
C LEU A 94 -11.45 -4.99 -6.23
N ASP A 95 -11.06 -3.81 -6.73
CA ASP A 95 -11.51 -2.50 -6.24
C ASP A 95 -11.16 -2.18 -4.78
N LYS A 96 -10.41 -3.06 -4.08
CA LYS A 96 -9.89 -2.76 -2.75
C LYS A 96 -8.63 -1.92 -2.83
N GLN A 97 -8.31 -1.29 -1.71
CA GLN A 97 -7.06 -0.61 -1.50
C GLN A 97 -6.07 -1.61 -0.88
N ILE A 98 -4.87 -1.68 -1.47
CA ILE A 98 -3.76 -2.49 -1.00
C ILE A 98 -2.55 -1.59 -0.78
N VAL A 99 -1.66 -2.01 0.11
CA VAL A 99 -0.35 -1.38 0.29
C VAL A 99 0.63 -2.07 -0.63
N ASP A 100 1.31 -1.28 -1.47
CA ASP A 100 2.45 -1.72 -2.28
C ASP A 100 3.69 -1.77 -1.39
N THR A 101 4.21 -2.95 -1.06
CA THR A 101 5.41 -3.04 -0.21
C THR A 101 6.71 -2.71 -0.97
N GLN A 102 6.66 -2.42 -2.28
CA GLN A 102 7.82 -1.97 -3.07
C GLN A 102 7.80 -0.46 -3.35
N GLY A 103 6.79 0.26 -2.86
CA GLY A 103 6.66 1.72 -3.07
C GLY A 103 5.70 2.41 -2.10
N PHE A 104 5.41 1.77 -0.96
CA PHE A 104 4.73 2.27 0.25
C PHE A 104 3.55 3.23 0.03
N ARG A 105 2.69 2.91 -0.95
CA ARG A 105 1.50 3.69 -1.27
C ARG A 105 0.23 2.86 -1.21
N VAL A 106 -0.86 3.49 -0.78
CA VAL A 106 -2.20 2.91 -0.85
C VAL A 106 -2.69 2.95 -2.29
N VAL A 107 -2.68 1.81 -2.96
CA VAL A 107 -3.09 1.69 -4.36
C VAL A 107 -4.38 0.90 -4.48
N LYS A 108 -5.26 1.36 -5.37
CA LYS A 108 -6.48 0.63 -5.69
C LYS A 108 -6.15 -0.51 -6.64
N VAL A 109 -6.62 -1.70 -6.31
CA VAL A 109 -6.55 -2.87 -7.18
C VAL A 109 -7.44 -2.66 -8.40
N ASN A 110 -6.82 -2.36 -9.54
CA ASN A 110 -7.52 -2.16 -10.80
C ASN A 110 -7.76 -3.49 -11.52
N ASP A 111 -6.85 -4.46 -11.39
CA ASP A 111 -7.01 -5.81 -11.94
C ASP A 111 -6.13 -6.84 -11.21
N LEU A 112 -6.38 -8.12 -11.46
CA LEU A 112 -5.62 -9.23 -10.87
C LEU A 112 -5.02 -10.12 -11.95
N LYS A 113 -3.75 -10.49 -11.77
CA LYS A 113 -2.96 -11.21 -12.76
C LYS A 113 -2.80 -12.67 -12.38
N LEU A 114 -3.34 -13.53 -13.21
CA LEU A 114 -3.33 -14.98 -13.07
C LEU A 114 -2.35 -15.60 -14.08
N ALA A 115 -1.64 -16.63 -13.65
CA ALA A 115 -0.83 -17.47 -14.53
C ALA A 115 -1.24 -18.93 -14.40
N GLN A 116 -1.42 -19.59 -15.54
CA GLN A 116 -1.59 -21.02 -15.60
C GLN A 116 -0.21 -21.67 -15.63
N ILE A 117 0.07 -22.47 -14.61
CA ILE A 117 1.32 -23.24 -14.49
C ILE A 117 0.92 -24.71 -14.43
N LYS A 118 1.25 -25.46 -15.49
CA LYS A 118 0.80 -26.85 -15.70
C LYS A 118 -0.73 -26.95 -15.69
N LYS A 119 -1.33 -27.59 -14.67
CA LYS A 119 -2.79 -27.79 -14.50
C LYS A 119 -3.42 -26.90 -13.41
N THR A 120 -2.66 -25.98 -12.85
CA THR A 120 -3.11 -25.10 -11.76
C THR A 120 -3.01 -23.65 -12.20
N VAL A 121 -4.01 -22.85 -11.83
CA VAL A 121 -3.94 -21.39 -12.00
C VAL A 121 -3.59 -20.76 -10.67
N ARG A 122 -2.65 -19.83 -10.71
CA ARG A 122 -2.16 -19.11 -9.53
C ARG A 122 -2.31 -17.60 -9.70
N LEU A 123 -2.55 -16.93 -8.60
CA LEU A 123 -2.46 -15.48 -8.50
C LEU A 123 -1.00 -15.07 -8.39
N VAL A 124 -0.51 -14.34 -9.40
CA VAL A 124 0.90 -13.97 -9.52
C VAL A 124 1.12 -12.51 -9.13
N GLY A 125 0.12 -11.65 -9.35
CA GLY A 125 0.26 -10.24 -9.03
C GLY A 125 -1.02 -9.43 -9.15
N VAL A 126 -0.90 -8.17 -8.79
CA VAL A 126 -1.95 -7.17 -8.78
C VAL A 126 -1.58 -6.04 -9.73
N ASP A 127 -2.50 -5.69 -10.61
CA ASP A 127 -2.35 -4.58 -11.55
C ASP A 127 -2.98 -3.32 -10.97
N ILE A 128 -2.17 -2.26 -10.91
CA ILE A 128 -2.54 -0.94 -10.39
C ILE A 128 -2.56 0.13 -11.49
N SER A 129 -2.30 -0.27 -12.74
CA SER A 129 -2.21 0.65 -13.89
C SER A 129 -3.57 1.19 -14.36
N LEU A 130 -3.54 2.36 -15.00
CA LEU A 130 -4.66 2.93 -15.77
C LEU A 130 -5.09 2.00 -16.90
N SER A 131 -4.15 1.24 -17.49
CA SER A 131 -4.43 0.19 -18.47
C SER A 131 -5.47 -0.78 -17.93
N GLY A 132 -5.29 -1.30 -16.70
CA GLY A 132 -6.25 -2.20 -16.04
C GLY A 132 -7.64 -1.60 -15.86
N LEU A 133 -7.73 -0.32 -15.51
CA LEU A 133 -9.00 0.41 -15.39
C LEU A 133 -9.69 0.58 -16.75
N LEU A 134 -8.95 0.89 -17.81
CA LEU A 134 -9.46 0.99 -19.18
C LEU A 134 -9.96 -0.35 -19.72
N ARG A 135 -9.29 -1.48 -19.39
CA ARG A 135 -9.78 -2.82 -19.72
C ARG A 135 -11.15 -3.10 -19.11
N ARG A 136 -11.37 -2.68 -17.87
CA ARG A 136 -12.64 -2.85 -17.15
C ARG A 136 -13.77 -2.01 -17.72
N LEU A 137 -13.47 -0.79 -18.15
CA LEU A 137 -14.44 0.11 -18.80
C LEU A 137 -14.74 -0.29 -20.25
N GLY A 138 -13.96 -1.19 -20.85
CA GLY A 138 -14.17 -1.66 -22.23
C GLY A 138 -13.71 -0.66 -23.29
N VAL A 139 -12.84 0.29 -22.94
CA VAL A 139 -12.39 1.41 -23.80
C VAL A 139 -11.00 1.13 -24.41
N LEU A 140 -10.57 -0.12 -24.47
CA LEU A 140 -9.26 -0.51 -25.00
C LEU A 140 -9.09 -0.16 -26.50
N THR A 141 -10.12 -0.37 -27.31
CA THR A 141 -10.04 -0.25 -28.77
C THR A 141 -9.85 1.18 -29.31
N PRO A 142 -10.50 2.24 -28.76
CA PRO A 142 -10.25 3.61 -29.22
C PRO A 142 -8.86 4.15 -28.87
N VAL A 143 -8.30 3.78 -27.71
CA VAL A 143 -7.05 4.39 -27.18
C VAL A 143 -5.80 3.84 -27.89
N GLU A 144 -5.78 2.57 -28.29
CA GLU A 144 -4.69 2.00 -29.12
C GLU A 144 -4.66 2.57 -30.55
N THR A 145 -5.79 3.09 -31.04
CA THR A 145 -5.84 3.76 -32.34
C THR A 145 -5.38 5.22 -32.22
N LEU A 146 -5.67 5.86 -31.08
CA LEU A 146 -5.32 7.25 -30.78
C LEU A 146 -3.83 7.39 -30.37
N SER A 147 -3.21 6.34 -29.84
CA SER A 147 -1.79 6.30 -29.47
C SER A 147 -0.83 6.42 -30.66
N ARG A 148 -1.32 6.26 -31.90
CA ARG A 148 -0.56 6.55 -33.12
C ARG A 148 -0.43 8.06 -33.41
N VAL A 149 -1.29 8.90 -32.82
CA VAL A 149 -1.33 10.35 -33.05
C VAL A 149 -0.79 11.12 -31.84
N LEU A 150 -0.94 10.57 -30.64
CA LEU A 150 -0.40 11.14 -29.39
C LEU A 150 0.36 10.05 -28.64
N PRO A 151 1.68 10.20 -28.37
CA PRO A 151 2.47 9.21 -27.65
C PRO A 151 2.15 9.29 -26.15
N ILE A 152 0.98 8.78 -25.75
CA ILE A 152 0.62 8.57 -24.34
C ILE A 152 1.22 7.21 -23.94
N GLN A 153 2.32 7.22 -23.19
CA GLN A 153 2.88 6.00 -22.62
C GLN A 153 2.00 5.53 -21.47
N LEU A 154 1.30 4.41 -21.65
CA LEU A 154 0.53 3.76 -20.59
C LEU A 154 1.52 3.02 -19.68
N ASN A 155 1.68 3.51 -18.45
CA ASN A 155 2.63 2.94 -17.48
C ASN A 155 2.05 1.65 -16.88
N ASP A 156 2.51 0.49 -17.37
CA ASP A 156 2.11 -0.82 -16.88
C ASP A 156 2.84 -1.16 -15.57
N ARG A 157 2.29 -0.74 -14.43
CA ARG A 157 2.80 -1.10 -13.09
C ARG A 157 2.05 -2.31 -12.53
N THR A 158 2.77 -3.42 -12.31
CA THR A 158 2.24 -4.65 -11.68
C THR A 158 3.01 -4.93 -10.40
N ILE A 159 2.31 -5.14 -9.29
CA ILE A 159 2.86 -5.58 -8.00
C ILE A 159 2.81 -7.11 -7.96
N THR A 160 3.89 -7.77 -7.55
CA THR A 160 3.89 -9.24 -7.36
C THR A 160 3.13 -9.59 -6.08
N TRP A 161 2.36 -10.69 -6.07
CA TRP A 161 1.47 -11.03 -4.94
C TRP A 161 2.16 -11.10 -3.57
N ASN A 162 3.46 -11.42 -3.52
CA ASN A 162 4.25 -11.46 -2.28
C ASN A 162 4.38 -10.09 -1.56
N TYR A 163 3.91 -9.01 -2.17
CA TYR A 163 4.10 -7.61 -1.76
C TYR A 163 2.77 -6.86 -1.56
N VAL A 164 1.67 -7.59 -1.35
CA VAL A 164 0.32 -7.03 -1.30
C VAL A 164 -0.24 -7.23 0.10
N GLU A 165 -0.32 -6.14 0.86
CA GLU A 165 -0.97 -6.15 2.18
C GLU A 165 -2.35 -5.47 2.11
N PRO A 166 -3.44 -6.13 2.57
CA PRO A 166 -4.79 -5.58 2.49
C PRO A 166 -5.04 -4.53 3.59
N ILE A 167 -5.58 -3.36 3.23
CA ILE A 167 -5.84 -2.21 4.12
C ILE A 167 -7.11 -2.40 4.95
N GLN A 168 -7.09 -1.88 6.18
CA GLN A 168 -8.01 -2.31 7.21
C GLN A 168 -8.59 -1.16 8.05
N VAL A 169 -9.91 -0.95 7.94
CA VAL A 169 -10.63 0.16 8.59
C VAL A 169 -11.00 -0.15 10.05
N VAL A 170 -10.58 0.68 11.01
CA VAL A 170 -10.95 0.61 12.44
C VAL A 170 -12.39 1.11 12.67
N ARG A 171 -13.14 0.54 13.63
CA ARG A 171 -14.44 1.09 14.12
C ARG A 171 -14.17 1.57 15.53
N GLY A 172 -14.46 2.84 15.80
CA GLY A 172 -14.38 3.41 17.14
C GLY A 172 -15.30 2.66 18.11
N GLY A 173 -14.75 2.33 19.28
CA GLY A 173 -15.54 1.95 20.44
C GLY A 173 -15.96 3.20 21.19
N ALA A 174 -17.22 3.29 21.58
CA ALA A 174 -17.68 4.20 22.63
C ALA A 174 -18.50 3.41 23.65
N THR A 175 -18.01 3.42 24.87
CA THR A 175 -18.68 3.06 26.11
C THR A 175 -19.78 4.09 26.41
N THR A 176 -20.97 3.66 26.86
CA THR A 176 -21.81 4.25 27.93
C THR A 176 -23.08 3.40 28.06
N GLY A 177 -23.40 3.01 29.29
CA GLY A 177 -24.44 2.03 29.61
C GLY A 177 -25.88 2.57 29.63
N GLN A 178 -26.84 1.66 29.44
CA GLN A 178 -28.16 1.67 30.09
C GLN A 178 -28.88 0.32 29.90
N LEU A 179 -29.58 -0.13 30.96
CA LEU A 179 -30.28 -1.40 31.06
C LEU A 179 -31.82 -1.21 31.04
N VAL A 180 -32.51 -2.02 30.20
CA VAL A 180 -33.90 -2.61 30.21
C VAL A 180 -35.18 -1.71 30.24
N PRO A 181 -36.40 -2.16 29.81
CA PRO A 181 -36.96 -3.53 29.82
C PRO A 181 -37.60 -4.08 28.51
N ALA A 182 -37.89 -5.38 28.57
CA ALA A 182 -38.48 -6.25 27.56
C ALA A 182 -39.99 -6.00 27.32
N PHE A 183 -40.45 -6.14 26.06
CA PHE A 183 -41.79 -6.63 25.75
C PHE A 183 -41.79 -7.52 24.49
N ALA A 184 -42.69 -8.50 24.54
CA ALA A 184 -42.77 -9.70 23.73
C ALA A 184 -43.31 -9.50 22.30
N GLY A 185 -43.00 -10.46 21.41
CA GLY A 185 -43.92 -10.87 20.35
C GLY A 185 -43.34 -11.03 18.94
N ALA A 186 -43.27 -12.29 18.51
CA ALA A 186 -43.38 -12.78 17.12
C ALA A 186 -42.17 -12.72 16.15
N SER A 187 -41.62 -13.92 15.93
CA SER A 187 -41.20 -14.52 14.65
C SER A 187 -40.35 -13.73 13.65
N ALA A 188 -39.09 -14.15 13.48
CA ALA A 188 -38.48 -14.40 12.16
C ALA A 188 -37.15 -15.15 12.28
N SER A 189 -37.02 -16.19 11.47
CA SER A 189 -35.85 -16.95 11.00
C SER A 189 -34.43 -16.54 11.44
N LEU A 190 -33.69 -17.56 11.88
CA LEU A 190 -32.23 -17.61 12.07
C LEU A 190 -31.46 -17.05 10.85
N GLY A 191 -30.98 -15.82 10.99
CA GLY A 191 -29.92 -15.26 10.17
C GLY A 191 -28.57 -15.61 10.76
N VAL A 192 -27.78 -16.38 10.03
CA VAL A 192 -26.37 -16.68 10.34
C VAL A 192 -25.62 -15.34 10.40
N SER A 193 -25.19 -14.98 11.61
CA SER A 193 -24.32 -13.85 11.87
C SER A 193 -22.96 -14.12 11.21
N GLY A 194 -22.80 -13.66 9.98
CA GLY A 194 -21.53 -13.67 9.27
C GLY A 194 -20.56 -12.77 10.01
N VAL A 195 -19.61 -13.38 10.73
CA VAL A 195 -18.42 -12.70 11.21
C VAL A 195 -17.60 -12.34 9.96
N VAL A 196 -17.70 -11.08 9.54
CA VAL A 196 -16.80 -10.51 8.54
C VAL A 196 -15.43 -10.39 9.20
N PRO A 197 -14.35 -11.01 8.67
CA PRO A 197 -13.00 -10.69 9.12
C PRO A 197 -12.77 -9.24 8.73
N LYS A 198 -12.80 -8.39 9.74
CA LYS A 198 -12.51 -6.98 9.61
C LYS A 198 -11.03 -6.83 9.84
N VAL A 199 -10.40 -6.14 8.89
CA VAL A 199 -8.99 -6.24 8.61
C VAL A 199 -8.18 -6.06 9.96
N GLN A 200 -7.89 -4.84 10.48
CA GLN A 200 -6.73 -4.27 11.28
C GLN A 200 -5.21 -4.53 10.97
N LEU A 201 -4.53 -3.58 10.29
CA LEU A 201 -3.08 -3.63 9.97
C LEU A 201 -2.27 -2.80 10.98
N ASN A 202 -1.49 -3.48 11.80
CA ASN A 202 -0.35 -2.91 12.48
C ASN A 202 0.88 -3.10 11.58
N VAL A 203 1.34 -2.05 10.90
CA VAL A 203 2.76 -1.99 10.53
C VAL A 203 3.50 -1.92 11.86
N SER A 204 4.16 -3.01 12.26
CA SER A 204 5.05 -2.97 13.41
C SER A 204 6.14 -1.94 13.09
N GLN A 205 6.23 -0.87 13.88
CA GLN A 205 7.28 0.17 13.79
C GLN A 205 8.68 -0.42 13.52
N SER A 206 8.91 -1.64 14.02
CA SER A 206 10.14 -2.40 13.85
C SER A 206 10.57 -2.71 12.41
N LYS A 207 9.69 -2.70 11.40
CA LYS A 207 10.10 -3.01 10.01
C LYS A 207 10.41 -1.79 9.16
N LEU A 208 9.93 -0.60 9.56
CA LEU A 208 10.29 0.66 8.92
C LEU A 208 11.65 1.14 9.41
N ALA A 209 11.94 0.94 10.71
CA ALA A 209 13.26 1.20 11.28
C ALA A 209 14.40 0.33 10.70
N ASP A 210 14.07 -0.75 9.97
CA ASP A 210 15.06 -1.60 9.30
C ASP A 210 15.47 -1.06 7.90
N LEU A 211 14.79 -0.03 7.39
CA LEU A 211 15.08 0.58 6.09
C LEU A 211 16.10 1.71 6.23
N HIS A 212 16.87 1.96 5.17
CA HIS A 212 17.79 3.09 5.16
C HIS A 212 17.00 4.41 5.06
N PRO A 213 17.38 5.49 5.76
CA PRO A 213 16.69 6.79 5.70
C PRO A 213 16.43 7.30 4.26
N ALA A 214 17.41 7.18 3.36
CA ALA A 214 17.23 7.50 1.95
C ALA A 214 16.11 6.69 1.24
N ASP A 215 15.94 5.40 1.56
CA ASP A 215 14.84 4.61 1.01
C ASP A 215 13.47 5.09 1.54
N ILE A 216 13.45 5.61 2.77
CA ILE A 216 12.26 6.21 3.39
C ILE A 216 11.96 7.56 2.75
N ALA A 217 12.97 8.38 2.46
CA ALA A 217 12.80 9.65 1.75
C ALA A 217 12.18 9.46 0.37
N ASP A 218 12.69 8.52 -0.44
CA ASP A 218 12.14 8.13 -1.75
C ASP A 218 10.64 7.77 -1.71
N ILE A 219 10.19 7.22 -0.57
CA ILE A 219 8.79 6.90 -0.31
C ILE A 219 7.99 8.16 -0.03
N LEU A 220 8.46 9.00 0.90
CA LEU A 220 7.75 10.22 1.33
C LEU A 220 7.53 11.19 0.16
N GLU A 221 8.48 11.27 -0.77
CA GLU A 221 8.38 12.10 -1.98
C GLU A 221 7.29 11.63 -2.95
N GLN A 222 6.91 10.35 -2.91
CA GLN A 222 5.86 9.80 -3.77
C GLN A 222 4.47 9.83 -3.12
N LEU A 223 4.39 10.15 -1.83
CA LEU A 223 3.15 10.29 -1.08
C LEU A 223 2.60 11.72 -1.17
N ASP A 224 1.31 11.89 -0.86
CA ASP A 224 0.80 13.23 -0.59
C ASP A 224 1.33 13.75 0.75
N VAL A 225 1.26 15.06 0.95
CA VAL A 225 1.92 15.72 2.10
C VAL A 225 1.36 15.23 3.44
N GLU A 226 0.06 14.96 3.46
CA GLU A 226 -0.71 14.49 4.61
C GLU A 226 -0.28 13.07 5.02
N ASP A 227 -0.22 12.11 4.07
CA ASP A 227 0.23 10.75 4.37
C ASP A 227 1.72 10.70 4.70
N ALA A 228 2.54 11.53 4.07
CA ALA A 228 3.98 11.61 4.32
C ALA A 228 4.28 12.14 5.73
N GLY A 229 3.61 13.22 6.16
CA GLY A 229 3.72 13.74 7.53
C GLY A 229 3.29 12.71 8.57
N ALA A 230 2.13 12.07 8.36
CA ALA A 230 1.63 11.02 9.25
C ALA A 230 2.56 9.79 9.33
N MET A 231 3.33 9.51 8.27
CA MET A 231 4.34 8.46 8.28
C MET A 231 5.57 8.88 9.08
N LEU A 232 6.06 10.11 8.88
CA LEU A 232 7.20 10.66 9.59
C LEU A 232 6.96 10.74 11.11
N GLU A 233 5.74 11.08 11.54
CA GLU A 233 5.34 11.08 12.96
C GLU A 233 5.44 9.71 13.65
N ARG A 234 5.38 8.62 12.88
CA ARG A 234 5.37 7.26 13.41
C ARG A 234 6.76 6.67 13.57
N LEU A 235 7.77 7.28 12.96
CA LEU A 235 9.17 6.92 13.07
C LEU A 235 9.74 7.47 14.40
N ASP A 236 10.76 6.81 14.94
CA ASP A 236 11.56 7.38 16.02
C ASP A 236 12.28 8.65 15.54
N THR A 237 12.66 9.52 16.47
CA THR A 237 13.22 10.84 16.17
C THR A 237 14.48 10.76 15.30
N GLU A 238 15.37 9.80 15.57
CA GLU A 238 16.64 9.66 14.86
C GLU A 238 16.40 9.26 13.40
N THR A 239 15.65 8.18 13.18
CA THR A 239 15.31 7.74 11.82
C THR A 239 14.52 8.80 11.05
N ALA A 240 13.60 9.51 11.72
CA ALA A 240 12.81 10.58 11.11
C ALA A 240 13.66 11.79 10.70
N ALA A 241 14.62 12.18 11.53
CA ALA A 241 15.54 13.28 11.24
C ALA A 241 16.41 12.92 10.03
N ASP A 242 17.09 11.78 10.07
CA ASP A 242 17.91 11.30 8.95
C ASP A 242 17.08 11.18 7.66
N THR A 243 15.84 10.71 7.77
CA THR A 243 14.93 10.60 6.60
C THR A 243 14.60 11.98 6.05
N LEU A 244 14.28 12.95 6.92
CA LEU A 244 13.96 14.31 6.51
C LEU A 244 15.15 14.96 5.78
N ASN A 245 16.37 14.71 6.22
CA ASN A 245 17.59 15.22 5.59
C ASN A 245 17.77 14.71 4.15
N GLU A 246 17.35 13.47 3.89
CA GLU A 246 17.48 12.83 2.57
C GLU A 246 16.35 13.23 1.59
N VAL A 247 15.29 13.90 2.06
CA VAL A 247 14.17 14.38 1.21
C VAL A 247 14.57 15.62 0.41
N GLU A 248 14.09 15.74 -0.82
CA GLU A 248 14.30 16.93 -1.66
C GLU A 248 13.93 18.26 -0.92
N PRO A 249 14.74 19.33 -1.04
CA PRO A 249 14.56 20.56 -0.23
C PRO A 249 13.18 21.19 -0.32
N ALA A 250 12.60 21.25 -1.52
CA ALA A 250 11.26 21.78 -1.73
C ALA A 250 10.18 21.04 -0.94
N ARG A 251 10.40 19.74 -0.65
CA ARG A 251 9.47 18.86 0.05
C ARG A 251 9.68 18.88 1.57
N GLN A 252 10.89 19.14 2.05
CA GLN A 252 11.19 19.25 3.49
C GLN A 252 10.31 20.30 4.18
N TYR A 253 10.13 21.47 3.56
CA TYR A 253 9.22 22.51 4.07
C TYR A 253 7.77 22.02 4.20
N GLU A 254 7.27 21.39 3.15
CA GLU A 254 5.88 20.90 3.11
C GLU A 254 5.65 19.87 4.22
N LEU A 255 6.62 18.99 4.46
CA LEU A 255 6.56 18.00 5.53
C LEU A 255 6.64 18.65 6.92
N LEU A 256 7.59 19.56 7.14
CA LEU A 256 7.73 20.27 8.43
C LEU A 256 6.48 21.07 8.79
N SER A 257 5.76 21.59 7.79
CA SER A 257 4.53 22.36 7.97
C SER A 257 3.32 21.50 8.41
N GLU A 258 3.32 20.20 8.09
CA GLU A 258 2.26 19.27 8.50
C GLU A 258 2.49 18.69 9.90
N LEU A 259 3.73 18.73 10.41
CA LEU A 259 4.06 18.24 11.73
C LEU A 259 3.64 19.21 12.83
N ASP A 260 3.41 18.66 14.03
CA ASP A 260 3.38 19.46 15.23
C ASP A 260 4.71 20.24 15.40
N PRO A 261 4.69 21.55 15.74
CA PRO A 261 5.89 22.39 15.79
C PRO A 261 6.97 21.88 16.75
N GLU A 262 6.56 21.31 17.87
CA GLU A 262 7.46 20.68 18.84
C GLU A 262 8.14 19.47 18.21
N ARG A 263 7.42 18.65 17.43
CA ARG A 263 7.99 17.51 16.75
C ARG A 263 8.97 17.95 15.66
N ALA A 264 8.62 18.94 14.86
CA ALA A 264 9.51 19.52 13.86
C ALA A 264 10.82 20.03 14.50
N SER A 265 10.72 20.73 15.64
CA SER A 265 11.87 21.16 16.43
C SER A 265 12.72 19.98 16.92
N ASP A 266 12.10 18.92 17.44
CA ASP A 266 12.83 17.73 17.90
C ASP A 266 13.60 17.04 16.77
N LEU A 267 13.06 17.02 15.54
CA LEU A 267 13.74 16.43 14.38
C LEU A 267 14.97 17.25 13.98
N LEU A 268 14.80 18.58 13.90
CA LEU A 268 15.88 19.49 13.55
C LEU A 268 17.00 19.52 14.61
N GLU A 269 16.68 19.25 15.89
CA GLU A 269 17.67 19.11 16.96
C GLU A 269 18.62 17.92 16.76
N VAL A 270 18.14 16.84 16.15
CA VAL A 270 18.95 15.62 15.96
C VAL A 270 19.89 15.74 14.75
N LEU A 271 19.56 16.62 13.80
CA LEU A 271 20.36 16.82 12.60
C LEU A 271 21.68 17.53 12.90
N PRO A 272 22.72 17.29 12.08
CA PRO A 272 23.90 18.15 12.05
C PRO A 272 23.52 19.62 11.88
N PRO A 273 24.20 20.57 12.57
CA PRO A 273 23.81 21.97 12.55
C PRO A 273 23.80 22.61 11.16
N ASP A 274 24.65 22.14 10.26
CA ASP A 274 24.70 22.54 8.85
C ASP A 274 23.48 22.06 8.07
N ASP A 275 23.13 20.79 8.17
CA ASP A 275 21.93 20.24 7.53
C ASP A 275 20.66 20.93 8.04
N ALA A 276 20.55 21.14 9.36
CA ALA A 276 19.44 21.88 9.95
C ALA A 276 19.39 23.34 9.47
N ALA A 277 20.55 24.00 9.27
CA ALA A 277 20.61 25.35 8.75
C ALA A 277 20.14 25.42 7.29
N ASP A 278 20.53 24.45 6.46
CA ASP A 278 20.10 24.36 5.06
C ASP A 278 18.57 24.20 4.95
N ILE A 279 17.99 23.29 5.73
CA ILE A 279 16.53 23.10 5.78
C ILE A 279 15.81 24.38 6.22
N LEU A 280 16.31 25.05 7.26
CA LEU A 280 15.70 26.27 7.79
C LEU A 280 15.85 27.49 6.86
N ALA A 281 16.88 27.53 6.00
CA ALA A 281 17.12 28.62 5.07
C ALA A 281 16.02 28.72 3.99
N ASP A 282 15.42 27.58 3.62
CA ASP A 282 14.32 27.50 2.66
C ASP A 282 12.95 27.87 3.27
N LEU A 283 12.87 28.01 4.60
CA LEU A 283 11.64 28.38 5.30
C LEU A 283 11.40 29.90 5.33
N PRO A 284 10.14 30.34 5.47
CA PRO A 284 9.86 31.71 5.86
C PRO A 284 10.55 32.05 7.20
N ALA A 285 11.25 33.18 7.26
CA ALA A 285 12.05 33.57 8.42
C ALA A 285 11.29 33.55 9.77
N GLU A 286 9.99 33.82 9.75
CA GLU A 286 9.13 33.75 10.95
C GLU A 286 8.95 32.31 11.45
N GLU A 287 8.81 31.34 10.54
CA GLU A 287 8.66 29.92 10.89
C GLU A 287 10.00 29.32 11.33
N ALA A 288 11.10 29.65 10.65
CA ALA A 288 12.43 29.23 11.06
C ALA A 288 12.75 29.72 12.49
N GLU A 289 12.48 30.99 12.79
CA GLU A 289 12.64 31.53 14.14
C GLU A 289 11.71 30.88 15.16
N ARG A 290 10.48 30.54 14.76
CA ARG A 290 9.53 29.85 15.64
C ARG A 290 10.06 28.48 16.06
N LEU A 291 10.57 27.67 15.12
CA LEU A 291 11.15 26.36 15.41
C LEU A 291 12.43 26.48 16.26
N LEU A 292 13.33 27.41 15.92
CA LEU A 292 14.56 27.66 16.69
C LEU A 292 14.30 28.10 18.15
N ASN A 293 13.16 28.73 18.43
CA ASN A 293 12.78 29.12 19.79
C ASN A 293 12.21 27.98 20.63
N LEU A 294 11.81 26.87 20.00
CA LEU A 294 11.36 25.65 20.69
C LEU A 294 12.55 24.76 21.09
N MET A 295 13.68 24.89 20.38
CA MET A 295 14.92 24.17 20.68
C MET A 295 15.64 24.70 21.93
N PRO A 296 16.43 23.87 22.61
CA PRO A 296 17.41 24.32 23.59
C PRO A 296 18.38 25.35 22.99
N THR A 297 18.80 26.34 23.79
CA THR A 297 19.70 27.41 23.32
C THR A 297 21.06 26.88 22.87
N ASN A 298 21.56 25.80 23.47
CA ASN A 298 22.82 25.17 23.06
C ASN A 298 22.76 24.53 21.67
N GLU A 299 21.58 24.03 21.25
CA GLU A 299 21.39 23.39 19.94
C GLU A 299 21.03 24.41 18.86
N SER A 300 20.17 25.39 19.19
CA SER A 300 19.77 26.43 18.22
C SER A 300 20.85 27.46 17.93
N GLN A 301 21.78 27.74 18.86
CA GLN A 301 22.77 28.79 18.69
C GLN A 301 23.76 28.52 17.53
N PRO A 302 24.35 27.32 17.39
CA PRO A 302 25.17 26.96 16.23
C PRO A 302 24.44 27.15 14.90
N ILE A 303 23.18 26.69 14.81
CA ILE A 303 22.35 26.81 13.60
C ILE A 303 22.10 28.29 13.24
N ARG A 304 21.80 29.13 14.25
CA ARG A 304 21.64 30.59 14.07
C ARG A 304 22.90 31.27 13.58
N ASP A 305 24.07 30.78 13.98
CA ASP A 305 25.34 31.32 13.53
C ASP A 305 25.64 30.92 12.08
N LEU A 306 25.25 29.71 11.66
CA LEU A 306 25.36 29.23 10.27
C LEU A 306 24.44 29.99 9.30
N LEU A 307 23.19 30.22 9.69
CA LEU A 307 22.19 30.99 8.90
C LEU A 307 22.61 32.45 8.58
N ARG A 308 23.69 32.96 9.19
CA ARG A 308 24.24 34.29 8.87
C ARG A 308 25.15 34.29 7.65
N TYR A 309 25.67 33.13 7.28
CA TYR A 309 26.51 32.97 6.10
C TYR A 309 25.64 32.79 4.85
N GLY A 310 26.20 33.11 3.69
CA GLY A 310 25.53 32.78 2.42
C GLY A 310 25.78 31.32 2.06
N GLU A 311 24.80 30.66 1.43
CA GLU A 311 24.85 29.25 1.01
C GLU A 311 26.13 28.90 0.24
N GLU A 312 26.52 29.68 -0.76
CA GLU A 312 27.71 29.42 -1.58
C GLU A 312 29.04 29.83 -0.92
N THR A 313 29.05 30.16 0.38
CA THR A 313 30.26 30.56 1.11
C THR A 313 30.82 29.41 1.94
N ALA A 314 32.10 29.49 2.32
CA ALA A 314 32.69 28.49 3.22
C ALA A 314 31.92 28.35 4.54
N GLY A 315 31.30 29.43 5.03
CA GLY A 315 30.48 29.39 6.24
C GLY A 315 29.11 28.75 6.06
N GLY A 316 28.59 28.72 4.83
CA GLY A 316 27.31 28.08 4.50
C GLY A 316 27.43 26.59 4.18
N ILE A 317 28.64 26.07 3.95
CA ILE A 317 28.89 24.64 3.63
C ILE A 317 29.62 23.94 4.79
N MET A 318 30.07 24.67 5.82
CA MET A 318 30.83 24.09 6.93
C MET A 318 29.90 23.56 8.02
N THR A 319 30.34 22.50 8.70
CA THR A 319 29.76 22.08 9.98
C THR A 319 30.64 22.53 11.15
N PRO A 320 30.07 23.02 12.27
CA PRO A 320 30.81 23.34 13.48
C PRO A 320 31.22 22.08 14.27
N GLU A 321 30.66 20.92 13.95
CA GLU A 321 30.95 19.64 14.59
C GLU A 321 32.29 19.06 14.13
N VAL A 322 33.37 19.59 14.71
CA VAL A 322 34.73 19.15 14.40
C VAL A 322 35.43 18.59 15.63
N LEU A 323 36.13 17.49 15.44
CA LEU A 323 37.04 16.95 16.43
C LEU A 323 38.29 17.83 16.47
N SER A 324 38.51 18.51 17.61
CA SER A 324 39.70 19.30 17.86
C SER A 324 40.47 18.77 19.07
N LEU A 325 41.78 18.66 18.93
CA LEU A 325 42.69 18.09 19.94
C LEU A 325 43.84 19.06 20.20
N SER A 326 44.34 19.09 21.44
CA SER A 326 45.57 19.83 21.76
C SER A 326 46.79 19.14 21.16
N GLN A 327 47.74 19.94 20.66
CA GLN A 327 49.02 19.44 20.15
C GLN A 327 49.87 18.74 21.22
N GLU A 328 49.56 18.95 22.49
CA GLU A 328 50.30 18.39 23.62
C GLU A 328 49.85 16.95 23.99
N LEU A 329 48.73 16.47 23.44
CA LEU A 329 48.23 15.13 23.72
C LEU A 329 49.13 14.05 23.10
N THR A 330 49.39 12.99 23.86
CA THR A 330 49.99 11.78 23.31
C THR A 330 48.99 11.04 22.42
N VAL A 331 49.50 10.12 21.58
CA VAL A 331 48.64 9.28 20.73
C VAL A 331 47.65 8.45 21.57
N GLU A 332 48.06 7.99 22.75
CA GLU A 332 47.19 7.23 23.65
C GLU A 332 46.04 8.08 24.18
N GLU A 333 46.32 9.29 24.65
CA GLU A 333 45.28 10.21 25.15
C GLU A 333 44.34 10.67 24.03
N ALA A 334 44.88 10.90 22.82
CA ALA A 334 44.07 11.22 21.66
C ALA A 334 43.11 10.08 21.28
N LEU A 335 43.55 8.82 21.34
CA LEU A 335 42.69 7.65 21.08
C LEU A 335 41.62 7.42 22.16
N VAL A 336 41.82 7.94 23.37
CA VAL A 336 40.79 7.90 24.43
C VAL A 336 39.75 9.00 24.25
N TYR A 337 40.13 10.12 23.62
CA TYR A 337 39.21 11.23 23.33
C TYR A 337 38.28 10.95 22.14
N LEU A 338 38.77 10.21 21.13
CA LEU A 338 38.05 9.84 19.91
C LEU A 338 37.08 8.67 20.13
#